data_AF-A0A1Q6NF53-F1
#
_entry.id   AF-A0A1Q6NF53-F1
#
_cell.length_a   1.000
_cell.length_b   1.000
_cell.length_c   1.000
_cell.angle_alpha   90.00
_cell.angle_beta   90.00
_cell.angle_gamma   90.00
#
_symmetry.space_group_name_H-M   'P 1'
#
loop_
_entity.id
_entity.type
_entity.pdbx_description
1 polymer ?
#
loop_
_entity_poly.entity_id
_entity_poly.type
_entity_poly.pdbx_seq_one_letter_code
_entity_poly.pdbx_strand_id
1 'polypeptide(L)'
;MLYKEDFGEGKNIEFKREIPKRHEKLLKDVIAFSNSTGGKIFIGIEDKTNEVIGIGEKNPFRLADDISNMIFDSCTPIIDPEITMISHVTALNIKTVIESFSGEEVFGRKEIKERLGYKDSKAGLLIEKMQEFELIKAVRGQGKGKYCFDI
;
A
#
# COMPACT_ATOMS: atom_id res chain seq x y z
N MET A 1 14.66 -15.01 6.15
CA MET A 1 15.03 -13.67 5.66
C MET A 1 13.99 -13.37 4.59
N LEU A 2 13.02 -12.52 4.89
CA LEU A 2 11.94 -12.19 3.95
C LEU A 2 12.54 -11.27 2.87
N TYR A 3 12.29 -11.56 1.60
CA TYR A 3 12.86 -10.87 0.45
C TYR A 3 12.05 -9.61 0.11
N LYS A 4 12.66 -8.69 -0.65
CA LYS A 4 12.03 -7.45 -1.15
C LYS A 4 10.70 -7.74 -1.88
N GLU A 5 10.64 -8.89 -2.54
CA GLU A 5 9.51 -9.45 -3.26
C GLU A 5 8.34 -9.87 -2.33
N ASP A 6 8.62 -10.24 -1.07
CA ASP A 6 7.59 -10.63 -0.09
C ASP A 6 6.81 -9.41 0.45
N PHE A 7 7.33 -8.20 0.24
CA PHE A 7 6.68 -6.94 0.60
C PHE A 7 5.91 -6.29 -0.55
N GLY A 8 5.88 -6.96 -1.70
CA GLY A 8 5.17 -6.47 -2.87
C GLY A 8 5.91 -5.38 -3.64
N GLU A 9 7.16 -5.01 -3.33
CA GLU A 9 7.92 -4.17 -4.25
C GLU A 9 8.25 -4.99 -5.50
N GLY A 10 7.34 -4.87 -6.45
CA GLY A 10 7.32 -5.63 -7.68
C GLY A 10 6.99 -4.70 -8.83
N LYS A 11 6.43 -5.27 -9.89
CA LYS A 11 6.16 -4.53 -11.13
C LYS A 11 5.20 -3.34 -10.93
N ASN A 12 4.33 -3.38 -9.92
CA ASN A 12 3.19 -2.48 -9.76
C ASN A 12 3.14 -1.75 -8.40
N ILE A 13 4.20 -1.80 -7.59
CA ILE A 13 4.26 -1.09 -6.30
C ILE A 13 5.60 -0.38 -6.18
N GLU A 14 5.56 0.87 -5.74
CA GLU A 14 6.73 1.70 -5.50
C GLU A 14 6.66 2.31 -4.10
N PHE A 15 7.77 2.28 -3.36
CA PHE A 15 7.89 2.87 -2.03
C PHE A 15 8.69 4.16 -2.07
N LYS A 16 8.19 5.21 -1.40
CA LYS A 16 8.89 6.47 -1.26
C LYS A 16 8.85 6.97 0.17
N ARG A 17 10.03 7.28 0.70
CA ARG A 17 10.20 7.86 2.03
C ARG A 17 9.44 9.19 2.17
N GLU A 18 9.67 10.07 1.21
CA GLU A 18 9.06 11.39 1.10
C GLU A 18 8.86 11.72 -0.38
N ILE A 19 8.05 12.76 -0.68
CA ILE A 19 8.03 13.31 -2.04
C ILE A 19 9.45 13.74 -2.38
N PRO A 20 10.08 13.16 -3.42
CA PRO A 20 11.45 13.48 -3.76
C PRO A 20 11.57 14.97 -4.09
N LYS A 21 12.59 15.64 -3.56
CA LYS A 21 12.88 17.07 -3.87
C LYS A 21 12.98 17.35 -5.37
N ARG A 22 13.31 16.33 -6.16
CA ARG A 22 13.17 16.32 -7.62
C ARG A 22 11.90 15.57 -7.98
N HIS A 23 10.84 16.31 -8.25
CA HIS A 23 9.51 15.80 -8.60
C HIS A 23 9.53 14.80 -9.76
N GLU A 24 10.51 14.93 -10.66
CA GLU A 24 10.75 14.01 -11.79
C GLU A 24 10.79 12.53 -11.41
N LYS A 25 11.28 12.17 -10.22
CA LYS A 25 11.33 10.77 -9.80
C LYS A 25 9.92 10.22 -9.65
N LEU A 26 9.07 10.89 -8.85
CA LEU A 26 7.69 10.50 -8.65
C LEU A 26 6.91 10.48 -9.98
N LEU A 27 7.10 11.50 -10.81
CA LEU A 27 6.43 11.60 -12.11
C LEU A 27 6.82 10.46 -13.06
N LYS A 28 8.08 10.03 -13.07
CA LYS A 28 8.52 8.89 -13.89
C LYS A 28 7.81 7.61 -13.49
N ASP A 29 7.65 7.37 -12.19
CA ASP A 29 6.98 6.17 -11.70
C ASP A 29 5.48 6.22 -12.02
N VAL A 30 4.84 7.38 -11.85
CA VAL A 30 3.44 7.61 -12.26
C VAL A 30 3.26 7.34 -13.75
N ILE A 31 4.10 7.92 -14.61
CA ILE A 31 4.05 7.72 -16.07
C ILE A 31 4.30 6.25 -16.45
N ALA A 32 5.25 5.58 -15.78
CA ALA A 32 5.54 4.17 -16.03
C ALA A 32 4.34 3.27 -15.67
N PHE A 33 3.67 3.54 -14.54
CA PHE A 33 2.47 2.81 -14.13
C PHE A 33 1.28 3.09 -15.06
N SER A 34 1.05 4.34 -15.44
CA SER A 34 -0.04 4.68 -16.37
C SER A 34 0.13 4.06 -17.76
N ASN A 35 1.37 3.85 -18.22
CA ASN A 35 1.66 3.20 -19.50
C ASN A 35 1.71 1.66 -19.42
N SER A 36 1.50 1.07 -18.24
CA SER A 36 1.56 -0.38 -18.04
C SER A 36 0.25 -0.91 -17.49
N THR A 37 0.28 -1.77 -16.46
CA THR A 37 -0.92 -2.38 -15.86
C THR A 37 -1.47 -1.55 -14.69
N GLY A 38 -1.05 -0.30 -14.57
CA GLY A 38 -1.25 0.51 -13.36
C GLY A 38 -0.24 0.17 -12.27
N GLY A 39 -0.38 0.83 -11.13
CA GLY A 39 0.47 0.61 -9.97
C GLY A 39 0.12 1.52 -8.80
N LYS A 40 0.72 1.23 -7.64
CA LYS A 40 0.48 1.93 -6.38
C LYS A 40 1.79 2.53 -5.87
N ILE A 41 1.75 3.78 -5.44
CA ILE A 41 2.90 4.45 -4.82
C ILE A 41 2.57 4.71 -3.36
N PHE A 42 3.34 4.13 -2.44
CA PHE A 42 3.19 4.40 -1.01
C PHE A 42 4.20 5.46 -0.58
N ILE A 43 3.69 6.58 -0.08
CA ILE A 43 4.50 7.68 0.45
C ILE A 43 4.56 7.56 1.98
N GLY A 44 5.75 7.74 2.54
CA GLY A 44 6.03 7.54 3.96
C GLY A 44 6.50 6.13 4.31
N ILE A 45 7.07 5.41 3.34
CA ILE A 45 7.73 4.10 3.53
C ILE A 45 9.16 4.18 3.02
N GLU A 46 10.13 3.78 3.83
CA GLU A 46 11.54 3.72 3.44
C GLU A 46 11.79 2.50 2.53
N ASP A 47 12.24 2.74 1.31
CA ASP A 47 12.40 1.75 0.22
C ASP A 47 13.25 0.52 0.63
N LYS A 48 14.36 0.72 1.35
CA LYS A 48 15.28 -0.39 1.65
C LYS A 48 14.83 -1.27 2.80
N THR A 49 14.13 -0.70 3.76
CA THR A 49 13.78 -1.36 5.04
C THR A 49 12.30 -1.67 5.15
N ASN A 50 11.48 -1.15 4.23
CA ASN A 50 10.03 -1.13 4.28
C ASN A 50 9.49 -0.49 5.57
N GLU A 51 10.28 0.35 6.22
CA GLU A 51 9.90 0.99 7.47
C GLU A 51 8.84 2.04 7.22
N VAL A 52 7.70 1.93 7.93
CA VAL A 52 6.65 2.95 7.91
C VAL A 52 7.12 4.11 8.78
N ILE A 53 7.45 5.21 8.13
CA ILE A 53 7.89 6.46 8.76
C ILE A 53 6.81 7.54 8.75
N GLY A 54 5.82 7.41 7.85
CA GLY A 54 4.78 8.40 7.63
C GLY A 54 5.27 9.67 6.91
N ILE A 55 4.43 10.71 6.91
CA ILE A 55 4.67 11.96 6.19
C ILE A 55 5.19 13.10 7.09
N GLY A 56 5.58 12.78 8.33
CA GLY A 56 5.97 13.76 9.35
C GLY A 56 4.80 14.66 9.78
N GLU A 57 5.08 15.95 10.00
CA GLU A 57 4.08 16.95 10.39
C GLU A 57 3.28 17.54 9.20
N LYS A 58 3.46 16.99 7.99
CA LYS A 58 2.76 17.46 6.80
C LYS A 58 1.26 17.21 6.91
N ASN A 59 0.46 18.17 6.45
CA ASN A 59 -0.97 17.97 6.31
C ASN A 59 -1.24 17.00 5.14
N PRO A 60 -1.93 15.87 5.36
CA PRO A 60 -2.10 14.85 4.33
C PRO A 60 -2.98 15.29 3.17
N PHE A 61 -3.98 16.16 3.41
CA PHE A 61 -4.85 16.69 2.35
C PHE A 61 -4.08 17.64 1.44
N ARG A 62 -3.30 18.56 2.01
CA ARG A 62 -2.44 19.44 1.22
C ARG A 62 -1.42 18.66 0.40
N LEU A 63 -0.85 17.61 0.99
CA LEU A 63 0.10 16.75 0.29
C LEU A 63 -0.57 16.05 -0.91
N ALA A 64 -1.80 15.57 -0.73
CA ALA A 64 -2.58 14.98 -1.81
C ALA A 64 -2.86 16.00 -2.93
N ASP A 65 -3.31 17.22 -2.58
CA ASP A 65 -3.54 18.29 -3.55
C ASP A 65 -2.26 18.65 -4.32
N ASP A 66 -1.13 18.77 -3.62
CA ASP A 66 0.17 19.07 -4.22
C ASP A 66 0.61 17.97 -5.21
N ILE A 67 0.38 16.69 -4.87
CA ILE A 67 0.68 15.55 -5.75
C ILE A 67 -0.24 15.58 -6.99
N SER A 68 -1.54 15.78 -6.79
CA SER A 68 -2.52 15.82 -7.89
C SER A 68 -2.20 16.95 -8.87
N ASN A 69 -1.92 18.16 -8.35
CA ASN A 69 -1.54 19.30 -9.18
C ASN A 69 -0.22 19.04 -9.93
N MET A 70 0.78 18.48 -9.25
CA MET A 70 2.06 18.14 -9.87
C MET A 70 1.90 17.18 -11.04
N ILE A 71 1.08 16.13 -10.90
CA ILE A 71 0.80 15.16 -11.95
C ILE A 71 0.01 15.81 -13.10
N PHE A 72 -1.02 16.59 -12.77
CA PHE A 72 -1.86 17.29 -13.73
C PHE A 72 -1.04 18.26 -14.62
N ASP A 73 -0.17 19.05 -14.02
CA ASP A 73 0.64 20.05 -14.72
C ASP A 73 1.76 19.41 -15.57
N SER A 74 2.18 18.20 -15.24
CA SER A 74 3.39 17.57 -15.83
C SER A 74 3.10 16.49 -16.86
N CYS A 75 1.87 15.98 -16.94
CA CYS A 75 1.53 14.81 -17.76
C CYS A 75 0.51 15.15 -18.85
N THR A 76 0.79 14.74 -20.09
CA THR A 76 -0.14 14.82 -21.21
C THR A 76 -0.10 13.49 -21.98
N PRO A 77 -1.24 12.78 -22.15
CA PRO A 77 -2.58 13.09 -21.65
C PRO A 77 -2.67 13.16 -20.12
N ILE A 78 -3.72 13.82 -19.61
CA ILE A 78 -3.93 14.01 -18.17
C ILE A 78 -4.02 12.64 -17.48
N ILE A 79 -3.27 12.48 -16.40
CA ILE A 79 -3.33 11.34 -15.49
C ILE A 79 -4.10 11.80 -14.24
N ASP A 80 -5.16 11.09 -13.89
CA ASP A 80 -5.97 11.36 -12.69
C ASP A 80 -5.65 10.30 -11.61
N PRO A 81 -4.82 10.62 -10.60
CA PRO A 81 -4.42 9.65 -9.59
C PRO A 81 -5.49 9.47 -8.51
N GLU A 82 -5.75 8.22 -8.12
CA GLU A 82 -6.51 7.94 -6.89
C GLU A 82 -5.58 8.03 -5.67
N ILE A 83 -5.78 9.07 -4.84
CA ILE A 83 -4.98 9.29 -3.64
C ILE A 83 -5.82 9.00 -2.40
N THR A 84 -5.33 8.06 -1.59
CA THR A 84 -5.96 7.68 -0.32
C THR A 84 -5.01 7.91 0.87
N MET A 85 -5.60 8.15 2.04
CA MET A 85 -4.85 8.42 3.27
C MET A 85 -5.05 7.29 4.26
N ILE A 86 -3.95 6.84 4.84
CA ILE A 86 -3.93 5.82 5.88
C ILE A 86 -3.30 6.38 7.16
N SER A 87 -3.90 6.06 8.31
CA SER A 87 -3.30 6.42 9.59
C SER A 87 -2.00 5.63 9.80
N HIS A 88 -1.01 6.26 10.45
CA HIS A 88 0.26 5.61 10.76
C HIS A 88 0.10 4.28 11.51
N VAL A 89 -0.84 4.24 12.47
CA VAL A 89 -1.15 3.02 13.24
C VAL A 89 -1.72 1.93 12.34
N THR A 90 -2.63 2.27 11.41
CA THR A 90 -3.19 1.29 10.48
C THR A 90 -2.11 0.75 9.54
N ALA A 91 -1.25 1.62 8.99
CA ALA A 91 -0.14 1.23 8.12
C ALA A 91 0.82 0.25 8.82
N LEU A 92 1.21 0.54 10.07
CA LEU A 92 2.05 -0.37 10.86
C LEU A 92 1.37 -1.74 11.06
N ASN A 93 0.09 -1.76 11.39
CA ASN A 93 -0.63 -3.02 11.59
C ASN A 93 -0.74 -3.83 10.28
N ILE A 94 -0.94 -3.17 9.13
CA ILE A 94 -0.95 -3.84 7.82
C ILE A 94 0.44 -4.42 7.52
N LYS A 95 1.51 -3.64 7.74
CA LYS A 95 2.89 -4.13 7.62
C LYS A 95 3.13 -5.38 8.47
N THR A 96 2.68 -5.36 9.74
CA THR A 96 2.79 -6.53 10.61
C THR A 96 2.04 -7.74 10.06
N VAL A 97 0.87 -7.55 9.43
CA VAL A 97 0.16 -8.63 8.74
C VAL A 97 1.01 -9.15 7.58
N ILE A 98 1.47 -8.29 6.67
CA ILE A 98 2.32 -8.69 5.53
C ILE A 98 3.56 -9.47 6.01
N GLU A 99 4.25 -9.02 7.04
CA GLU A 99 5.43 -9.69 7.59
C GLU A 99 5.14 -11.04 8.26
N SER A 100 3.89 -11.27 8.65
CA SER A 100 3.48 -12.46 9.41
C SER A 100 2.85 -13.55 8.55
N PHE A 101 2.54 -13.29 7.29
CA PHE A 101 1.92 -14.24 6.36
C PHE A 101 2.78 -14.31 5.09
N SER A 102 2.93 -15.49 4.47
CA SER A 102 3.62 -15.54 3.17
C SER A 102 2.72 -14.97 2.06
N GLY A 103 3.32 -14.50 0.95
CA GLY A 103 2.58 -13.90 -0.17
C GLY A 103 1.45 -14.77 -0.74
N GLU A 104 1.65 -16.10 -0.75
CA GLU A 104 0.69 -17.08 -1.25
C GLU A 104 -0.27 -17.62 -0.17
N GLU A 105 -0.03 -17.29 1.11
CA GLU A 105 -0.81 -17.82 2.22
C GLU A 105 -2.24 -17.26 2.20
N VAL A 106 -3.22 -18.15 2.39
CA VAL A 106 -4.62 -17.77 2.51
C VAL A 106 -4.94 -17.46 3.97
N PHE A 107 -5.37 -16.23 4.25
CA PHE A 107 -5.73 -15.78 5.59
C PHE A 107 -7.12 -15.14 5.66
N GLY A 108 -7.63 -15.01 6.87
CA GLY A 108 -8.87 -14.31 7.19
C GLY A 108 -8.81 -13.78 8.62
N ARG A 109 -9.96 -13.35 9.16
CA ARG A 109 -10.04 -12.76 10.51
C ARG A 109 -9.48 -13.70 11.59
N LYS A 110 -9.78 -15.00 11.46
CA LYS A 110 -9.34 -16.04 12.39
C LYS A 110 -7.81 -16.13 12.44
N GLU A 111 -7.18 -16.25 11.28
CA GLU A 111 -5.73 -16.42 11.19
C GLU A 111 -4.97 -15.17 11.68
N ILE A 112 -5.46 -13.98 11.31
CA ILE A 112 -4.91 -12.71 11.81
C ILE A 112 -5.01 -12.64 13.34
N LYS A 113 -6.16 -13.01 13.90
CA LYS A 113 -6.38 -13.02 15.36
C LYS A 113 -5.44 -13.99 16.06
N GLU A 114 -5.34 -15.23 15.58
CA GLU A 114 -4.52 -16.27 16.19
C GLU A 114 -3.03 -15.95 16.12
N ARG A 115 -2.55 -15.42 14.98
CA ARG A 115 -1.13 -15.14 14.75
C ARG A 115 -0.66 -13.84 15.40
N LEU A 116 -1.48 -12.80 15.39
CA LEU A 116 -1.11 -11.46 15.88
C LEU A 116 -1.71 -11.09 17.24
N GLY A 117 -2.56 -11.96 17.81
CA GLY A 117 -3.24 -11.69 19.09
C GLY A 117 -4.27 -10.55 19.01
N TYR A 118 -4.75 -10.21 17.81
CA TYR A 118 -5.70 -9.11 17.61
C TYR A 118 -7.13 -9.51 17.97
N LYS A 119 -7.93 -8.54 18.44
CA LYS A 119 -9.38 -8.72 18.57
C LYS A 119 -10.01 -8.92 17.19
N ASP A 120 -11.11 -9.67 17.14
CA ASP A 120 -11.90 -9.88 15.90
C ASP A 120 -12.26 -8.57 15.20
N SER A 121 -12.63 -7.53 15.95
CA SER A 121 -12.93 -6.21 15.40
C SER A 121 -11.73 -5.56 14.71
N LYS A 122 -10.54 -5.66 15.31
CA LYS A 122 -9.29 -5.14 14.72
C LYS A 122 -8.90 -5.93 13.47
N ALA A 123 -8.98 -7.26 13.51
CA ALA A 123 -8.70 -8.11 12.34
C ALA A 123 -9.67 -7.82 11.19
N GLY A 124 -10.96 -7.63 11.50
CA GLY A 124 -11.98 -7.25 10.52
C GLY A 124 -11.71 -5.90 9.87
N LEU A 125 -11.39 -4.88 10.67
CA LEU A 125 -11.05 -3.53 10.19
C LEU A 125 -9.79 -3.55 9.31
N LEU A 126 -8.77 -4.34 9.67
CA LEU A 126 -7.56 -4.47 8.86
C LEU A 126 -7.84 -5.13 7.51
N ILE A 127 -8.67 -6.18 7.48
CA ILE A 127 -9.11 -6.77 6.21
C ILE A 127 -9.85 -5.76 5.37
N GLU A 128 -10.82 -5.04 5.94
CA GLU A 128 -11.57 -4.01 5.22
C GLU A 128 -10.64 -2.96 4.62
N LYS A 129 -9.67 -2.46 5.40
CA LYS A 129 -8.67 -1.49 4.90
C LYS A 129 -7.75 -2.08 3.85
N MET A 130 -7.27 -3.31 4.02
CA MET A 130 -6.45 -3.96 2.99
C MET A 130 -7.24 -4.21 1.70
N GLN A 131 -8.56 -4.42 1.76
CA GLN A 131 -9.42 -4.49 0.58
C GLN A 131 -9.60 -3.12 -0.08
N GLU A 132 -9.87 -2.07 0.71
CA GLU A 132 -10.01 -0.68 0.24
C GLU A 132 -8.76 -0.21 -0.49
N PHE A 133 -7.58 -0.58 0.01
CA PHE A 133 -6.30 -0.29 -0.62
C PHE A 133 -5.87 -1.32 -1.67
N GLU A 134 -6.74 -2.29 -2.00
CA GLU A 134 -6.50 -3.36 -2.97
C GLU A 134 -5.14 -4.06 -2.77
N LEU A 135 -4.83 -4.39 -1.52
CA LEU A 135 -3.64 -5.16 -1.12
C LEU A 135 -3.92 -6.66 -1.05
N ILE A 136 -5.20 -7.04 -1.07
CA ILE A 136 -5.65 -8.42 -0.92
C ILE A 136 -6.81 -8.71 -1.87
N LYS A 137 -6.91 -9.96 -2.32
CA LYS A 137 -8.01 -10.47 -3.14
C LYS A 137 -8.70 -11.64 -2.47
N ALA A 138 -10.01 -11.75 -2.69
CA ALA A 138 -10.79 -12.86 -2.14
C ALA A 138 -10.45 -14.19 -2.84
N VAL A 139 -10.29 -15.25 -2.04
CA VAL A 139 -9.96 -16.59 -2.52
C VAL A 139 -11.21 -17.46 -2.55
N ARG A 140 -11.52 -18.04 -3.72
CA ARG A 140 -12.65 -18.97 -3.88
C ARG A 140 -12.27 -20.38 -3.42
N GLY A 141 -13.25 -21.13 -2.91
CA GLY A 141 -13.07 -22.54 -2.53
C GLY A 141 -12.47 -22.80 -1.13
N GLN A 142 -12.03 -21.75 -0.41
CA GLN A 142 -11.44 -21.85 0.94
C GLN A 142 -12.39 -21.44 2.08
N GLY A 143 -13.67 -21.19 1.74
CA GLY A 143 -14.67 -20.64 2.67
C GLY A 143 -14.84 -19.11 2.53
N LYS A 144 -15.90 -18.57 3.14
CA LYS A 144 -16.18 -17.12 3.10
C LYS A 144 -15.16 -16.33 3.92
N GLY A 145 -14.80 -15.14 3.44
CA GLY A 145 -13.90 -14.23 4.17
C GLY A 145 -12.44 -14.68 4.19
N LYS A 146 -12.00 -15.34 3.11
CA LYS A 146 -10.62 -15.77 2.88
C LYS A 146 -9.98 -14.95 1.78
N TYR A 147 -8.73 -14.59 2.00
CA TYR A 147 -7.97 -13.67 1.16
C TYR A 147 -6.53 -14.13 1.01
N CYS A 148 -5.88 -13.72 -0.07
CA CYS A 148 -4.43 -13.73 -0.21
C CYS A 148 -3.97 -12.34 -0.63
N PHE A 149 -2.67 -12.07 -0.51
CA PHE A 149 -2.12 -10.80 -0.98
C PHE A 149 -2.24 -10.68 -2.50
N ASP A 150 -2.46 -9.45 -2.95
CA ASP A 150 -2.54 -9.05 -4.35
C ASP A 150 -1.66 -7.82 -4.59
N ILE A 151 -0.40 -7.95 -4.16
CA ILE A 151 0.65 -6.93 -4.20
C ILE A 151 1.77 -7.34 -5.14
#